data_AF-A0A5F0LNB3-F1
#
_entry.id   AF-A0A5F0LNB3-F1
#
_cell.length_a   1.000
_cell.length_b   1.000
_cell.length_c   1.000
_cell.angle_alpha   90.00
_cell.angle_beta   90.00
_cell.angle_gamma   90.00
#
_symmetry.space_group_name_H-M   'P 1'
#
loop_
_entity.id
_entity.type
_entity.pdbx_description
1 polymer ?
#
loop_
_entity_poly.entity_id
_entity_poly.type
_entity_poly.pdbx_seq_one_letter_code
_entity_poly.pdbx_strand_id
1 'polypeptide(L)'
;MRIEIFRQACCAADDQSGKLETVYEVNSGTTLEALIQKICLSDFLQYSSTSDRLSVEVEGRKLAEIDASGDTIWSPDVSPSTPVGLAIGRRGLHFVFRSSVGNADKAPSKPLPPENSSSYQIGATMLDRRMYGGIGSVLGLGVAMTLLNTVFESFYFDRMEKGLICLFCIVAGSIAGRIVVWMKWRACKLHMERP
;
A
#
# COMPACT_ATOMS: atom_id res chain seq x y z
N MET A 1 -9.33 -22.39 -17.84
CA MET A 1 -9.99 -21.18 -17.29
C MET A 1 -8.95 -20.33 -16.57
N ARG A 2 -9.18 -19.02 -16.53
CA ARG A 2 -8.28 -18.05 -15.88
C ARG A 2 -8.85 -17.66 -14.53
N ILE A 3 -8.01 -17.66 -13.51
CA ILE A 3 -8.38 -17.30 -12.15
C ILE A 3 -7.43 -16.21 -11.69
N GLU A 4 -8.02 -15.10 -11.28
CA GLU A 4 -7.30 -13.98 -10.69
C GLU A 4 -7.08 -14.26 -9.21
N ILE A 5 -5.85 -14.05 -8.77
CA ILE A 5 -5.43 -14.31 -7.41
C ILE A 5 -4.80 -13.06 -6.85
N PHE A 6 -5.33 -12.62 -5.72
CA PHE A 6 -4.93 -11.42 -5.03
C PHE A 6 -4.33 -11.81 -3.68
N ARG A 7 -3.21 -11.21 -3.31
CA ARG A 7 -2.61 -11.33 -2.00
C ARG A 7 -2.52 -9.97 -1.36
N GLN A 8 -2.93 -9.89 -0.09
CA GLN A 8 -2.75 -8.69 0.72
C GLN A 8 -1.26 -8.50 1.01
N ALA A 9 -0.76 -7.28 0.84
CA ALA A 9 0.58 -6.94 1.30
C ALA A 9 0.62 -6.94 2.82
N CYS A 10 1.69 -7.49 3.42
CA CYS A 10 1.85 -7.37 4.87
C CYS A 10 2.30 -5.96 5.25
N CYS A 11 3.13 -5.33 4.44
CA CYS A 11 3.69 -4.02 4.73
C CYS A 11 3.95 -3.21 3.45
N ALA A 12 4.16 -1.90 3.60
CA ALA A 12 4.44 -1.00 2.48
C ALA A 12 5.71 -1.36 1.68
N ALA A 13 6.62 -2.15 2.26
CA ALA A 13 7.78 -2.67 1.55
C ALA A 13 7.42 -3.85 0.62
N ASP A 14 6.42 -4.66 1.00
CA ASP A 14 5.92 -5.76 0.15
C ASP A 14 5.13 -5.22 -1.05
N ASP A 15 4.39 -4.11 -0.86
CA ASP A 15 3.70 -3.39 -1.95
C ASP A 15 4.67 -2.99 -3.09
N GLN A 16 5.96 -2.84 -2.79
CA GLN A 16 6.98 -2.39 -3.74
C GLN A 16 7.85 -3.52 -4.30
N SER A 17 7.87 -4.70 -3.66
CA SER A 17 8.84 -5.77 -3.95
C SER A 17 8.23 -7.05 -4.50
N GLY A 18 6.94 -7.31 -4.26
CA GLY A 18 6.26 -8.54 -4.68
C GLY A 18 5.08 -8.30 -5.63
N LYS A 19 4.74 -9.32 -6.43
CA LYS A 19 3.46 -9.35 -7.16
C LYS A 19 2.33 -9.54 -6.14
N LEU A 20 1.41 -8.60 -6.07
CA LEU A 20 0.18 -8.70 -5.26
C LEU A 20 -0.97 -9.37 -6.02
N GLU A 21 -0.85 -9.43 -7.34
CA GLU A 21 -1.82 -10.04 -8.23
C GLU A 21 -1.09 -11.01 -9.16
N THR A 22 -1.73 -12.16 -9.42
CA THR A 22 -1.27 -13.11 -10.42
C THR A 22 -2.46 -13.85 -11.02
N VAL A 23 -2.28 -14.35 -12.23
CA VAL A 23 -3.32 -15.09 -12.95
C VAL A 23 -2.85 -16.53 -13.14
N TYR A 24 -3.67 -17.47 -12.71
CA TYR A 24 -3.45 -18.89 -12.92
C TYR A 24 -4.36 -19.42 -14.02
N GLU A 25 -3.75 -20.05 -15.02
CA GLU A 25 -4.47 -20.90 -15.97
C GLU A 25 -4.60 -22.31 -15.39
N VAL A 26 -5.84 -22.77 -15.23
CA VAL A 26 -6.18 -24.08 -14.69
C VAL A 26 -7.22 -24.79 -15.54
N ASN A 27 -7.25 -26.12 -15.45
CA ASN A 27 -8.25 -26.94 -16.13
C ASN A 27 -9.61 -26.79 -15.41
N SER A 28 -10.73 -26.94 -16.13
CA SER A 28 -12.07 -26.97 -15.54
C SER A 28 -12.26 -28.08 -14.51
N GLY A 29 -11.50 -29.17 -14.61
CA GLY A 29 -11.48 -30.28 -13.64
C GLY A 29 -10.57 -30.06 -12.43
N THR A 30 -9.82 -28.96 -12.35
CA THR A 30 -8.93 -28.69 -11.21
C THR A 30 -9.75 -28.45 -9.95
N THR A 31 -9.38 -29.12 -8.85
CA THR A 31 -10.01 -28.96 -7.53
C THR A 31 -9.46 -27.75 -6.79
N LEU A 32 -10.23 -27.26 -5.81
CA LEU A 32 -9.82 -26.13 -4.98
C LEU A 32 -8.53 -26.42 -4.21
N GLU A 33 -8.40 -27.64 -3.70
CA GLU A 33 -7.18 -28.12 -3.06
C GLU A 33 -5.96 -28.08 -3.99
N ALA A 34 -6.09 -28.61 -5.20
CA ALA A 34 -5.00 -28.63 -6.17
C ALA A 34 -4.58 -27.22 -6.59
N LEU A 35 -5.53 -26.28 -6.68
CA LEU A 35 -5.22 -24.88 -6.95
C LEU A 35 -4.46 -24.26 -5.77
N ILE A 36 -4.95 -24.43 -4.54
CA ILE A 36 -4.30 -23.86 -3.35
C ILE A 36 -2.88 -24.41 -3.20
N GLN A 37 -2.69 -25.73 -3.31
CA GLN A 37 -1.36 -26.35 -3.27
C GLN A 37 -0.43 -25.78 -4.35
N LYS A 38 -0.92 -25.60 -5.58
CA LYS A 38 -0.14 -24.98 -6.66
C LYS A 38 0.31 -23.56 -6.30
N ILE A 39 -0.53 -22.79 -5.61
CA ILE A 39 -0.19 -21.43 -5.17
C ILE A 39 0.82 -21.47 -4.01
N CYS A 40 0.65 -22.36 -3.04
CA CYS A 40 1.62 -22.54 -1.95
C CYS A 40 3.02 -22.88 -2.48
N LEU A 41 3.10 -23.67 -3.57
CA LEU A 41 4.37 -24.04 -4.22
C LEU A 41 4.97 -22.95 -5.11
N SER A 42 4.26 -21.84 -5.35
CA SER A 42 4.64 -20.82 -6.35
C SER A 42 5.47 -19.66 -5.81
N ASP A 43 5.90 -19.71 -4.55
CA ASP A 43 6.52 -18.60 -3.79
C ASP A 43 5.71 -17.30 -3.81
N PHE A 44 4.44 -17.35 -4.25
CA PHE A 44 3.56 -16.19 -4.33
C PHE A 44 3.09 -15.74 -2.95
N LEU A 45 2.86 -16.70 -2.04
CA LEU A 45 2.46 -16.41 -0.67
C LEU A 45 3.70 -16.00 0.12
N GLN A 46 3.67 -14.79 0.67
CA GLN A 46 4.67 -14.35 1.63
C GLN A 46 3.96 -14.08 2.95
N TYR A 47 4.61 -14.53 4.02
CA TYR A 47 4.16 -14.39 5.39
C TYR A 47 5.01 -13.35 6.09
N SER A 48 4.51 -12.84 7.20
CA SER A 48 5.24 -11.87 8.00
C SER A 48 5.64 -12.44 9.34
N SER A 49 6.57 -11.78 10.02
CA SER A 49 6.99 -12.17 11.36
C SER A 49 5.86 -12.09 12.40
N THR A 50 4.78 -11.35 12.10
CA THR A 50 3.63 -11.16 12.99
C THR A 50 2.38 -11.89 12.53
N SER A 51 2.38 -12.51 11.35
CA SER A 51 1.25 -13.22 10.78
C SER A 51 1.75 -14.40 9.94
N ASP A 52 1.60 -15.58 10.52
CA ASP A 52 1.96 -16.88 9.96
C ASP A 52 0.77 -17.56 9.26
N ARG A 53 -0.38 -16.88 9.14
CA ARG A 53 -1.60 -17.43 8.55
C ARG A 53 -2.30 -16.47 7.59
N LEU A 54 -2.82 -17.04 6.52
CA LEU A 54 -3.58 -16.37 5.47
C LEU A 54 -4.96 -17.00 5.32
N SER A 55 -5.99 -16.17 5.38
CA SER A 55 -7.37 -16.53 5.05
C SER A 55 -7.54 -16.52 3.54
N VAL A 56 -8.07 -17.61 2.98
CA VAL A 56 -8.43 -17.72 1.57
C VAL A 56 -9.90 -17.38 1.42
N GLU A 57 -10.20 -16.30 0.70
CA GLU A 57 -11.54 -15.74 0.62
C GLU A 57 -12.00 -15.51 -0.82
N VAL A 58 -13.29 -15.70 -1.05
CA VAL A 58 -13.96 -15.34 -2.31
C VAL A 58 -15.17 -14.48 -1.94
N GLU A 59 -15.18 -13.23 -2.41
CA GLU A 59 -16.20 -12.22 -2.04
C GLU A 59 -16.42 -12.12 -0.51
N GLY A 60 -15.36 -12.22 0.28
CA GLY A 60 -15.41 -12.15 1.75
C GLY A 60 -15.91 -13.43 2.46
N ARG A 61 -16.26 -14.48 1.70
CA ARG A 61 -16.51 -15.81 2.28
C ARG A 61 -15.18 -16.56 2.43
N LYS A 62 -14.85 -16.95 3.66
CA LYS A 62 -13.66 -17.76 3.97
C LYS A 62 -13.84 -19.20 3.49
N LEU A 63 -12.96 -19.63 2.60
CA LEU A 63 -12.91 -20.99 2.08
C LEU A 63 -11.95 -21.88 2.86
N ALA A 64 -10.78 -21.34 3.19
CA ALA A 64 -9.74 -22.04 3.92
C ALA A 64 -8.83 -21.04 4.66
N GLU A 65 -7.93 -21.56 5.47
CA GLU A 65 -6.82 -20.85 6.08
C GLU A 65 -5.55 -21.63 5.79
N ILE A 66 -4.47 -20.94 5.44
CA ILE A 66 -3.19 -21.55 5.10
C ILE A 66 -2.14 -20.98 6.02
N ASP A 67 -1.33 -21.84 6.63
CA ASP A 67 -0.21 -21.41 7.46
C ASP A 67 1.10 -21.30 6.67
N ALA A 68 2.15 -20.80 7.31
CA ALA A 68 3.47 -20.63 6.71
C ALA A 68 4.14 -21.96 6.30
N SER A 69 3.72 -23.09 6.86
CA SER A 69 4.15 -24.44 6.44
C SER A 69 3.46 -24.91 5.15
N GLY A 70 2.38 -24.24 4.74
CA GLY A 70 1.55 -24.62 3.60
C GLY A 70 0.41 -25.57 3.96
N ASP A 71 0.20 -25.85 5.25
CA ASP A 71 -0.93 -26.66 5.68
C ASP A 71 -2.23 -25.85 5.52
N THR A 72 -3.25 -26.50 4.96
CA THR A 72 -4.53 -25.88 4.62
C THR A 72 -5.63 -26.39 5.55
N ILE A 73 -6.22 -25.48 6.31
CA ILE A 73 -7.37 -25.72 7.19
C ILE A 73 -8.63 -25.25 6.46
N TRP A 74 -9.48 -26.19 6.07
CA TRP A 74 -10.71 -25.90 5.33
C TRP A 74 -11.85 -25.41 6.23
N SER A 75 -12.64 -24.47 5.74
CA SER A 75 -13.92 -24.13 6.37
C SER A 75 -14.88 -25.33 6.29
N PRO A 76 -15.74 -25.55 7.30
CA PRO A 76 -16.58 -26.76 7.39
C PRO A 76 -17.63 -26.86 6.26
N ASP A 77 -17.95 -25.74 5.61
CA ASP A 77 -18.91 -25.61 4.52
C ASP A 77 -18.27 -25.72 3.13
N VAL A 78 -16.98 -26.05 3.05
CA VAL A 78 -16.22 -26.11 1.79
C VAL A 78 -15.58 -27.49 1.63
N SER A 79 -15.90 -28.17 0.52
CA SER A 79 -15.26 -29.43 0.18
C SER A 79 -13.96 -29.19 -0.63
N PRO A 80 -12.80 -29.71 -0.20
CA PRO A 80 -11.51 -29.55 -0.90
C PRO A 80 -11.52 -30.07 -2.34
N SER A 81 -12.30 -31.13 -2.58
CA SER A 81 -12.47 -31.78 -3.88
C SER A 81 -13.41 -31.04 -4.83
N THR A 82 -14.00 -29.93 -4.40
CA THR A 82 -14.90 -29.13 -5.24
C THR A 82 -14.12 -28.58 -6.44
N PRO A 83 -14.61 -28.74 -7.68
CA PRO A 83 -14.02 -28.10 -8.84
C PRO A 83 -13.99 -26.59 -8.69
N VAL A 84 -12.88 -25.96 -9.05
CA VAL A 84 -12.69 -24.52 -8.83
C VAL A 84 -13.74 -23.69 -9.58
N GLY A 85 -14.16 -24.15 -10.75
CA GLY A 85 -15.22 -23.47 -11.52
C GLY A 85 -16.57 -23.43 -10.81
N LEU A 86 -16.83 -24.36 -9.89
CA LEU A 86 -18.04 -24.37 -9.05
C LEU A 86 -17.85 -23.57 -7.76
N ALA A 87 -16.66 -23.65 -7.15
CA ALA A 87 -16.39 -22.98 -5.88
C ALA A 87 -16.19 -21.46 -6.02
N ILE A 88 -15.48 -21.04 -7.06
CA ILE A 88 -15.07 -19.64 -7.27
C ILE A 88 -15.78 -19.03 -8.50
N GLY A 89 -16.07 -19.85 -9.51
CA GLY A 89 -16.66 -19.37 -10.75
C GLY A 89 -15.71 -18.45 -11.53
N ARG A 90 -16.11 -17.19 -11.70
CA ARG A 90 -15.30 -16.14 -12.35
C ARG A 90 -14.70 -15.13 -11.36
N ARG A 91 -14.84 -15.38 -10.06
CA ARG A 91 -14.42 -14.45 -9.02
C ARG A 91 -12.93 -14.58 -8.75
N GLY A 92 -12.34 -13.52 -8.20
CA GLY A 92 -10.97 -13.56 -7.69
C GLY A 92 -10.88 -14.33 -6.38
N LEU A 93 -9.73 -14.93 -6.13
CA LEU A 93 -9.40 -15.55 -4.85
C LEU A 93 -8.43 -14.64 -4.09
N HIS A 94 -8.80 -14.28 -2.86
CA HIS A 94 -8.08 -13.32 -2.03
C HIS A 94 -7.39 -14.02 -0.88
N PHE A 95 -6.10 -13.74 -0.69
CA PHE A 95 -5.31 -14.16 0.48
C PHE A 95 -5.15 -12.96 1.41
N VAL A 96 -5.76 -13.05 2.60
CA VAL A 96 -5.90 -11.95 3.56
C VAL A 96 -5.31 -12.34 4.91
N PHE A 97 -4.56 -11.44 5.54
CA PHE A 97 -4.09 -11.65 6.91
C PHE A 97 -5.26 -11.45 7.88
N ARG A 98 -5.63 -12.49 8.63
CA ARG A 98 -6.55 -12.36 9.76
C ARG A 98 -5.79 -12.63 11.05
N SER A 99 -5.84 -11.66 11.96
CA SER A 99 -5.40 -11.89 13.34
C SER A 99 -6.39 -12.86 13.98
N SER A 100 -5.88 -13.94 14.56
CA SER A 100 -6.65 -14.90 15.37
C SER A 100 -7.07 -14.25 16.70
N VAL A 101 -7.86 -13.17 16.64
CA VAL A 101 -8.58 -12.66 17.81
C VAL A 101 -9.92 -13.36 17.83
N GLY A 102 -10.15 -14.15 18.88
CA GLY A 102 -11.13 -15.21 18.97
C GLY A 102 -12.56 -14.87 18.52
N ASN A 103 -13.14 -15.87 17.87
CA ASN A 103 -14.55 -16.27 17.90
C ASN A 103 -15.57 -15.22 18.42
N ALA A 104 -16.30 -14.59 17.49
CA ALA A 104 -17.64 -14.08 17.75
C ALA A 104 -18.50 -14.20 16.50
N ASP A 105 -19.41 -15.16 16.56
CA ASP A 105 -20.54 -15.37 15.67
C ASP A 105 -21.37 -14.09 15.40
N LYS A 106 -21.95 -14.05 14.18
CA LYS A 106 -23.08 -13.21 13.73
C LYS A 106 -22.87 -11.69 13.63
N ALA A 107 -22.57 -11.23 12.41
CA ALA A 107 -23.15 -9.99 11.89
C ALA A 107 -23.30 -10.08 10.35
N PRO A 108 -24.37 -9.55 9.74
CA PRO A 108 -24.55 -9.58 8.30
C PRO A 108 -23.47 -8.71 7.64
N SER A 109 -22.93 -9.20 6.53
CA SER A 109 -21.96 -8.53 5.68
C SER A 109 -22.50 -7.18 5.21
N LYS A 110 -22.12 -6.13 5.93
CA LYS A 110 -22.07 -4.78 5.37
C LYS A 110 -20.98 -4.84 4.29
N PRO A 111 -21.19 -4.28 3.08
CA PRO A 111 -20.15 -4.24 2.07
C PRO A 111 -18.92 -3.57 2.69
N LEU A 112 -17.77 -4.26 2.69
CA LEU A 112 -16.53 -3.65 3.15
C LEU A 112 -16.34 -2.36 2.34
N PRO A 113 -16.21 -1.20 2.98
CA PRO A 113 -15.73 -0.03 2.27
C PRO A 113 -14.31 -0.35 1.80
N PRO A 114 -13.88 0.16 0.63
CA PRO A 114 -12.53 -0.07 0.15
C PRO A 114 -11.56 0.29 1.26
N GLU A 115 -10.72 -0.66 1.66
CA GLU A 115 -9.76 -0.57 2.75
C GLU A 115 -8.59 0.35 2.33
N ASN A 116 -8.92 1.59 2.00
CA ASN A 116 -8.03 2.73 2.07
C ASN A 116 -7.85 3.00 3.55
N SER A 117 -6.80 2.43 4.12
CA SER A 117 -6.37 2.70 5.49
C SER A 117 -6.10 4.21 5.64
N SER A 118 -7.11 4.94 6.10
CA SER A 118 -7.02 6.38 6.38
C SER A 118 -5.85 6.68 7.30
N SER A 119 -5.53 5.76 8.21
CA SER A 119 -4.37 5.81 9.11
C SER A 119 -3.03 5.75 8.36
N TYR A 120 -2.91 4.99 7.28
CA TYR A 120 -1.70 4.92 6.45
C TYR A 120 -1.58 6.15 5.54
N GLN A 121 -2.67 6.62 4.94
CA GLN A 121 -2.66 7.88 4.18
C GLN A 121 -2.28 9.06 5.08
N ILE A 122 -2.77 9.09 6.32
CA ILE A 122 -2.39 10.12 7.30
C ILE A 122 -0.89 9.99 7.66
N GLY A 123 -0.37 8.78 7.85
CA GLY A 123 1.06 8.55 8.10
C GLY A 123 1.96 8.97 6.93
N ALA A 124 1.63 8.51 5.71
CA ALA A 124 2.38 8.81 4.50
C ALA A 124 2.36 10.31 4.15
N THR A 125 1.21 10.99 4.33
CA THR A 125 1.10 12.44 4.12
C THR A 125 1.94 13.24 5.12
N MET A 126 2.08 12.77 6.37
CA MET A 126 2.97 13.42 7.35
C MET A 126 4.45 13.27 6.99
N LEU A 127 4.86 12.10 6.48
CA LEU A 127 6.24 11.84 6.06
C LEU A 127 6.60 12.69 4.83
N ASP A 128 5.76 12.67 3.80
CA ASP A 128 5.95 13.47 2.58
C ASP A 128 6.10 14.96 2.93
N ARG A 129 5.22 15.49 3.78
CA ARG A 129 5.25 16.92 4.12
C ARG A 129 6.55 17.34 4.81
N ARG A 130 7.21 16.45 5.54
CA ARG A 130 8.53 16.68 6.15
C ARG A 130 9.66 16.59 5.12
N MET A 131 9.65 15.57 4.27
CA MET A 131 10.69 15.36 3.26
C MET A 131 10.74 16.52 2.26
N TYR A 132 9.60 16.89 1.67
CA TYR A 132 9.55 18.00 0.72
C TYR A 132 9.78 19.37 1.38
N GLY A 133 9.41 19.52 2.66
CA GLY A 133 9.78 20.70 3.45
C GLY A 133 11.29 20.83 3.64
N GLY A 134 11.99 19.71 3.85
CA GLY A 134 13.44 19.64 3.91
C GLY A 134 14.10 19.94 2.57
N ILE A 135 13.68 19.25 1.49
CA ILE A 135 14.19 19.50 0.14
C ILE A 135 14.01 20.97 -0.26
N GLY A 136 12.83 21.54 -0.01
CA GLY A 136 12.55 22.95 -0.27
C GLY A 136 13.47 23.91 0.49
N SER A 137 13.80 23.60 1.74
CA SER A 137 14.74 24.41 2.55
C SER A 137 16.18 24.37 2.01
N VAL A 138 16.65 23.21 1.55
CA VAL A 138 17.99 23.04 0.96
C VAL A 138 18.09 23.80 -0.37
N LEU A 139 17.07 23.69 -1.22
CA LEU A 139 17.00 24.47 -2.46
C LEU A 139 16.94 25.97 -2.18
N GLY A 140 16.15 26.39 -1.19
CA GLY A 140 16.08 27.78 -0.74
C GLY A 140 17.43 28.32 -0.27
N LEU A 141 18.18 27.54 0.52
CA LEU A 141 19.55 27.89 0.92
C LEU A 141 20.48 28.03 -0.28
N GLY A 142 20.42 27.09 -1.24
CA GLY A 142 21.20 27.14 -2.47
C GLY A 142 20.95 28.42 -3.25
N VAL A 143 19.68 28.78 -3.44
CA VAL A 143 19.28 30.03 -4.11
C VAL A 143 19.77 31.25 -3.35
N ALA A 144 19.67 31.28 -2.01
CA ALA A 144 20.19 32.37 -1.19
C ALA A 144 21.71 32.55 -1.38
N MET A 145 22.47 31.46 -1.35
CA MET A 145 23.92 31.50 -1.55
C MET A 145 24.28 32.00 -2.95
N THR A 146 23.55 31.54 -3.98
CA THR A 146 23.75 32.05 -5.34
C THR A 146 23.44 33.54 -5.43
N LEU A 147 22.33 34.01 -4.86
CA LEU A 147 21.96 35.44 -4.88
C LEU A 147 22.98 36.30 -4.13
N LEU A 148 23.45 35.85 -2.96
CA LEU A 148 24.45 36.56 -2.17
C LEU A 148 25.80 36.66 -2.87
N ASN A 149 26.21 35.63 -3.61
CA ASN A 149 27.50 35.59 -4.31
C ASN A 149 27.46 36.15 -5.74
N THR A 150 26.29 36.46 -6.30
CA THR A 150 26.19 36.96 -7.69
C THR A 150 25.55 38.32 -7.78
N VAL A 151 24.33 38.46 -7.26
CA VAL A 151 23.50 39.66 -7.41
C VAL A 151 23.81 40.68 -6.30
N PHE A 152 24.00 40.18 -5.08
CA PHE A 152 24.20 41.03 -3.91
C PHE A 152 25.66 41.23 -3.54
N GLU A 153 26.61 40.70 -4.31
CA GLU A 153 28.04 40.99 -4.08
C GLU A 153 28.33 42.49 -4.22
N SER A 154 27.64 43.18 -5.13
CA SER A 154 27.78 44.63 -5.35
C SER A 154 27.18 45.49 -4.23
N PHE A 155 26.30 44.92 -3.41
CA PHE A 155 25.68 45.59 -2.28
C PHE A 155 26.43 45.12 -1.03
N TYR A 156 27.19 46.03 -0.40
CA TYR A 156 27.93 45.77 0.84
C TYR A 156 26.96 45.50 2.01
N PHE A 157 26.31 44.33 2.01
CA PHE A 157 25.45 43.87 3.09
C PHE A 157 26.31 43.44 4.27
N ASP A 158 25.91 43.89 5.45
CA ASP A 158 26.60 43.53 6.68
C ASP A 158 26.37 42.06 7.01
N ARG A 159 27.22 41.49 7.87
CA ARG A 159 27.21 40.04 8.18
C ARG A 159 25.84 39.56 8.71
N MET A 160 25.14 40.43 9.44
CA MET A 160 23.81 40.17 9.99
C MET A 160 22.73 40.13 8.91
N GLU A 161 22.82 41.01 7.91
CA GLU A 161 21.85 41.10 6.80
C GLU A 161 21.95 39.89 5.88
N LYS A 162 23.17 39.43 5.60
CA LYS A 162 23.41 38.18 4.86
C LYS A 162 22.80 36.97 5.59
N GLY A 163 22.90 36.93 6.92
CA GLY A 163 22.28 35.90 7.75
C GLY A 163 20.74 35.91 7.65
N LEU A 164 20.14 37.10 7.69
CA LEU A 164 18.69 37.29 7.54
C LEU A 164 18.17 36.85 6.17
N ILE A 165 18.89 37.19 5.09
CA ILE A 165 18.54 36.77 3.73
C ILE A 165 18.55 35.26 3.61
N CYS A 166 19.60 34.59 4.11
CA CYS A 166 19.68 33.14 4.15
C CYS A 166 18.50 32.51 4.91
N LEU A 167 18.19 33.02 6.11
CA LEU A 167 17.10 32.50 6.92
C LEU A 167 15.75 32.67 6.21
N PHE A 168 15.51 33.83 5.60
CA PHE A 168 14.31 34.10 4.84
C PHE A 168 14.14 33.12 3.67
N CYS A 169 15.20 32.88 2.89
CA CYS A 169 15.16 31.95 1.77
C CYS A 169 14.95 30.48 2.21
N ILE A 170 15.51 30.06 3.34
CA ILE A 170 15.24 28.73 3.92
C ILE A 170 13.76 28.58 4.26
N VAL A 171 13.18 29.57 4.97
CA VAL A 171 11.77 29.53 5.38
C VAL A 171 10.85 29.57 4.16
N ALA A 172 11.11 30.48 3.22
CA ALA A 172 10.35 30.60 1.99
C ALA A 172 10.43 29.32 1.14
N GLY A 173 11.62 28.73 1.00
CA GLY A 173 11.83 27.46 0.31
C GLY A 173 11.08 26.29 0.97
N SER A 174 11.08 26.23 2.30
CA SER A 174 10.32 25.20 3.03
C SER A 174 8.80 25.34 2.85
N ILE A 175 8.28 26.58 2.86
CA ILE A 175 6.86 26.86 2.61
C ILE A 175 6.48 26.49 1.18
N ALA A 176 7.28 26.89 0.19
CA ALA A 176 7.05 26.57 -1.22
C ALA A 176 7.03 25.04 -1.45
N GLY A 177 7.98 24.30 -0.87
CA GLY A 177 8.00 22.83 -0.94
C GLY A 177 6.72 22.19 -0.38
N ARG A 178 6.19 22.73 0.73
CA ARG A 178 4.91 22.25 1.30
C ARG A 178 3.70 22.57 0.42
N ILE A 179 3.70 23.71 -0.28
CA ILE A 179 2.60 24.09 -1.19
C ILE A 179 2.57 23.17 -2.41
N VAL A 180 3.73 22.86 -3.02
CA VAL A 180 3.81 21.97 -4.19
C VAL A 180 3.23 20.59 -3.88
N VAL A 181 3.57 20.03 -2.71
CA VAL A 181 2.98 18.76 -2.26
C VAL A 181 1.48 18.91 -2.10
N TRP A 182 1.01 19.94 -1.41
CA TRP A 182 -0.43 20.16 -1.22
C TRP A 182 -1.20 20.26 -2.55
N MET A 183 -0.62 20.90 -3.57
CA MET A 183 -1.20 20.94 -4.93
C MET A 183 -1.25 19.56 -5.59
N LYS A 184 -0.18 18.76 -5.48
CA LYS A 184 -0.14 17.38 -6.00
C LYS A 184 -1.26 16.53 -5.40
N TRP A 185 -1.46 16.61 -4.08
CA TRP A 185 -2.52 15.87 -3.39
C TRP A 185 -3.93 16.36 -3.77
N ARG A 186 -4.12 17.67 -3.98
CA ARG A 186 -5.39 18.20 -4.51
C ARG A 186 -5.71 17.68 -5.91
N ALA A 187 -4.71 17.58 -6.79
CA ALA A 187 -4.91 17.05 -8.14
C ALA A 187 -5.34 15.57 -8.12
N CYS A 188 -4.73 14.74 -7.27
CA CYS A 188 -5.15 13.35 -7.09
C CYS A 188 -6.59 13.24 -6.57
N LYS A 189 -6.98 14.09 -5.61
CA LYS A 189 -8.34 14.06 -5.05
C LYS A 189 -9.40 14.39 -6.11
N LEU A 190 -9.12 15.35 -6.99
CA LEU A 190 -10.03 15.71 -8.09
C LEU A 190 -10.17 14.63 -9.18
N HIS A 191 -9.16 13.76 -9.34
CA HIS A 191 -9.24 12.65 -10.29
C HIS A 191 -10.06 11.46 -9.77
N MET A 192 -10.20 11.30 -8.45
CA MET A 192 -11.02 10.24 -7.85
C MET A 192 -12.52 10.58 -7.79
N GLU A 193 -12.88 11.87 -7.93
CA GLU A 193 -14.28 12.34 -7.91
C GLU A 193 -14.91 12.43 -9.31
N ARG A 194 -14.22 12.01 -10.39
CA ARG A 194 -14.87 11.84 -11.70
C ARG A 194 -15.52 10.45 -11.78
N PRO A 195 -16.86 10.37 -11.88
CA PRO A 195 -17.57 9.12 -12.12
C PRO A 195 -17.31 8.55 -13.52
#